data_AF-M0FPG2-F1
#
_entry.id   AF-M0FPG2-F1
#
_cell.length_a   1.000
_cell.length_b   1.000
_cell.length_c   1.000
_cell.angle_alpha   90.00
_cell.angle_beta   90.00
_cell.angle_gamma   90.00
#
_symmetry.space_group_name_H-M   'P 1'
#
loop_
_entity.id
_entity.type
_entity.pdbx_description
1 polymer ?
#
loop_
_entity_poly.entity_id
_entity_poly.type
_entity_poly.pdbx_seq_one_letter_code
_entity_poly.pdbx_strand_id
1 'polypeptide(L)'
;MNGEDEQFAVSSGETLMETLRGAGYYGVKNGCDEGVCGACNVILDGEGVTRSCLVPAASCDGADVMTVEGLADDDGDLHPLQSEFLEHGAAQCGYCIPGVLLASYDLLQRNDEPTESEVADALSGNICRCTGYVQQIEAVQAAADRLSGSDASSEGTE
;
A
#
# COMPACT_ATOMS: atom_id res chain seq x y z
N MET A 1 11.48 -2.26 -8.84
CA MET A 1 10.33 -1.35 -8.70
C MET A 1 9.09 -2.06 -9.16
N ASN A 2 8.14 -2.40 -8.28
CA ASN A 2 6.94 -3.19 -8.61
C ASN A 2 7.26 -4.46 -9.44
N GLY A 3 8.35 -5.16 -9.12
CA GLY A 3 8.82 -6.34 -9.87
C GLY A 3 9.68 -6.07 -11.12
N GLU A 4 9.86 -4.81 -11.53
CA GLU A 4 10.66 -4.43 -12.71
C GLU A 4 11.99 -3.75 -12.33
N ASP A 5 13.05 -4.02 -13.09
CA ASP A 5 14.35 -3.37 -12.93
C ASP A 5 14.31 -1.92 -13.45
N GLU A 6 14.51 -0.94 -12.56
CA GLU A 6 14.53 0.47 -12.92
C GLU A 6 15.76 1.21 -12.37
N GLN A 7 16.18 2.25 -13.08
CA GLN A 7 17.32 3.09 -12.70
C GLN A 7 16.92 4.56 -12.67
N PHE A 8 17.22 5.22 -11.56
CA PHE A 8 16.94 6.63 -11.35
C PHE A 8 18.22 7.40 -11.04
N ALA A 9 18.33 8.61 -11.60
CA ALA A 9 19.36 9.54 -11.17
C ALA A 9 18.89 10.22 -9.87
N VAL A 10 19.58 9.97 -8.77
CA VAL A 10 19.25 10.52 -7.44
C VAL A 10 20.26 11.57 -6.99
N SER A 11 19.79 12.63 -6.35
CA SER A 11 20.66 13.61 -5.70
C SER A 11 20.93 13.26 -4.23
N SER A 12 22.05 13.73 -3.68
CA SER A 12 22.53 13.30 -2.35
C SER A 12 21.58 13.59 -1.17
N GLY A 13 20.60 14.48 -1.34
CA GLY A 13 19.63 14.85 -0.31
C GLY A 13 18.19 14.45 -0.64
N GLU A 14 17.99 13.73 -1.75
CA GLU A 14 16.68 13.36 -2.24
C GLU A 14 16.11 12.19 -1.44
N THR A 15 14.86 12.34 -1.03
CA THR A 15 14.10 11.26 -0.40
C THR A 15 13.60 10.30 -1.46
N LEU A 16 13.35 9.04 -1.07
CA LEU A 16 12.73 8.04 -1.93
C LEU A 16 11.39 8.54 -2.47
N MET A 17 10.61 9.25 -1.64
CA MET A 17 9.36 9.88 -2.07
C MET A 17 9.56 10.85 -3.24
N GLU A 18 10.56 11.72 -3.16
CA GLU A 18 10.85 12.70 -4.21
C GLU A 18 11.29 12.03 -5.50
N THR A 19 12.18 11.04 -5.42
CA THR A 19 12.65 10.28 -6.60
C THR A 19 11.49 9.54 -7.27
N LEU A 20 10.67 8.82 -6.51
CA LEU A 20 9.52 8.07 -7.04
C LEU A 20 8.52 9.00 -7.75
N ARG A 21 8.20 10.13 -7.12
CA ARG A 21 7.28 11.12 -7.70
C ARG A 21 7.89 11.81 -8.92
N GLY A 22 9.19 12.09 -8.90
CA GLY A 22 9.93 12.64 -10.04
C GLY A 22 9.94 11.69 -11.24
N ALA A 23 9.97 10.38 -10.98
CA ALA A 23 9.91 9.32 -11.98
C ALA A 23 8.48 9.01 -12.48
N GLY A 24 7.44 9.53 -11.83
CA GLY A 24 6.04 9.38 -12.27
C GLY A 24 5.18 8.44 -11.44
N TYR A 25 5.72 7.85 -10.35
CA TYR A 25 4.94 7.04 -9.39
C TYR A 25 4.13 7.95 -8.46
N TYR A 26 3.10 8.57 -9.05
CA TYR A 26 2.28 9.53 -8.35
C TYR A 26 1.33 8.90 -7.34
N GLY A 27 1.19 7.57 -7.30
CA GLY A 27 0.54 6.85 -6.20
C GLY A 27 1.15 7.23 -4.85
N VAL A 28 2.46 7.44 -4.79
CA VAL A 28 3.16 7.97 -3.62
C VAL A 28 2.85 9.46 -3.43
N LYS A 29 2.23 9.83 -2.31
CA LYS A 29 1.79 11.21 -2.05
C LYS A 29 2.62 11.90 -0.97
N ASN A 30 2.85 13.20 -1.15
CA ASN A 30 3.39 14.05 -0.09
C ASN A 30 2.26 14.73 0.71
N GLY A 31 1.84 14.10 1.80
CA GLY A 31 0.82 14.66 2.70
C GLY A 31 1.35 15.46 3.88
N CYS A 32 2.60 15.23 4.31
CA CYS A 32 3.20 15.95 5.44
C CYS A 32 4.72 16.11 5.39
N ASP A 33 5.44 15.27 4.63
CA ASP A 33 6.92 15.24 4.57
C ASP A 33 7.66 14.97 5.90
N GLU A 34 6.92 14.74 6.99
CA GLU A 34 7.46 14.55 8.35
C GLU A 34 7.29 13.12 8.89
N GLY A 35 6.90 12.15 8.04
CA GLY A 35 6.69 10.75 8.45
C GLY A 35 5.41 10.47 9.26
N VAL A 36 4.52 11.45 9.38
CA VAL A 36 3.33 11.38 10.23
C VAL A 36 2.10 10.78 9.52
N CYS A 37 1.81 11.23 8.30
CA CYS A 37 0.49 10.97 7.69
C CYS A 37 0.34 9.63 6.97
N GLY A 38 1.44 8.96 6.62
CA GLY A 38 1.43 7.69 5.89
C GLY A 38 1.03 7.72 4.41
N ALA A 39 0.73 8.89 3.84
CA ALA A 39 0.35 8.98 2.43
C ALA A 39 1.50 8.64 1.44
N CYS A 40 2.74 8.59 1.93
CA CYS A 40 3.95 8.26 1.18
C CYS A 40 4.40 6.80 1.34
N ASN A 41 3.53 5.91 1.84
CA ASN A 41 3.94 4.52 2.06
C ASN A 41 4.41 3.85 0.79
N VAL A 42 5.40 2.99 0.97
CA VAL A 42 5.88 1.97 0.04
C VAL A 42 6.12 0.69 0.84
N ILE A 43 6.22 -0.45 0.18
CA ILE A 43 6.84 -1.64 0.76
C ILE A 43 8.29 -1.68 0.28
N LEU A 44 9.23 -1.86 1.21
CA LEU A 44 10.67 -1.91 0.93
C LEU A 44 11.18 -3.31 1.32
N ASP A 45 11.82 -4.00 0.37
CA ASP A 45 12.42 -5.33 0.51
C ASP A 45 11.46 -6.41 1.05
N GLY A 46 10.15 -6.22 0.87
CA GLY A 46 9.12 -7.10 1.42
C GLY A 46 9.02 -7.10 2.95
N GLU A 47 9.78 -6.24 3.66
CA GLU A 47 9.87 -6.24 5.13
C GLU A 47 8.74 -5.45 5.81
N GLY A 48 7.97 -4.69 5.03
CA GLY A 48 6.74 -4.02 5.46
C GLY A 48 6.65 -2.56 5.05
N VAL A 49 5.68 -1.85 5.64
CA VAL A 49 5.36 -0.46 5.28
C VAL A 49 6.46 0.50 5.71
N THR A 50 6.98 1.25 4.74
CA THR A 50 8.02 2.25 4.94
C THR A 50 7.54 3.64 4.52
N ARG A 51 7.86 4.66 5.33
CA ARG A 51 7.59 6.06 5.01
C ARG A 51 8.65 6.59 4.04
N SER A 52 8.36 6.60 2.74
CA SER A 52 9.37 6.98 1.72
C SER A 52 9.90 8.42 1.87
N CYS A 53 9.16 9.33 2.52
CA CYS A 53 9.65 10.69 2.82
C CYS A 53 10.79 10.74 3.85
N LEU A 54 11.01 9.66 4.61
CA LEU A 54 12.09 9.59 5.60
C LEU A 54 13.28 8.75 5.13
N VAL A 55 13.20 8.18 3.92
CA VAL A 55 14.23 7.28 3.38
C VAL A 55 15.08 8.05 2.38
N PRO A 56 16.41 8.13 2.54
CA PRO A 56 17.29 8.65 1.49
C PRO A 56 17.22 7.75 0.24
N ALA A 57 16.94 8.32 -0.93
CA ALA A 57 16.82 7.52 -2.16
C ALA A 57 18.11 6.74 -2.48
N ALA A 58 19.27 7.33 -2.18
CA ALA A 58 20.57 6.71 -2.39
C ALA A 58 20.83 5.45 -1.54
N SER A 59 20.06 5.22 -0.45
CA SER A 59 20.18 3.98 0.33
C SER A 59 19.35 2.82 -0.23
N CYS A 60 18.55 3.06 -1.27
CA CYS A 60 17.68 2.06 -1.90
C CYS A 60 18.31 1.44 -3.16
N ASP A 61 19.62 1.60 -3.37
CA ASP A 61 20.31 0.97 -4.50
C ASP A 61 20.21 -0.56 -4.37
N GLY A 62 19.66 -1.21 -5.41
CA GLY A 62 19.37 -2.65 -5.42
C GLY A 62 18.22 -3.10 -4.53
N ALA A 63 17.45 -2.19 -3.92
CA ALA A 63 16.31 -2.53 -3.08
C ALA A 63 15.04 -2.79 -3.90
N ASP A 64 14.20 -3.70 -3.40
CA ASP A 64 12.88 -3.96 -3.96
C ASP A 64 11.86 -2.99 -3.38
N VAL A 65 11.41 -2.05 -4.22
CA VAL A 65 10.38 -1.07 -3.84
C VAL A 65 9.06 -1.42 -4.52
N MET A 66 8.00 -1.57 -3.73
CA MET A 66 6.63 -1.70 -4.21
C MET A 66 5.80 -0.48 -3.79
N THR A 67 5.09 0.07 -4.77
CA THR A 67 4.16 1.18 -4.66
C THR A 67 2.73 0.67 -4.81
N VAL A 68 1.71 1.54 -4.67
CA VAL A 68 0.31 1.11 -4.84
C VAL A 68 0.04 0.61 -6.26
N GLU A 69 0.79 1.11 -7.24
CA GLU A 69 0.73 0.70 -8.63
C GLU A 69 1.08 -0.78 -8.82
N GLY A 70 1.89 -1.36 -7.93
CA GLY A 70 2.27 -2.77 -7.95
C GLY A 70 1.27 -3.72 -7.27
N LEU A 71 0.12 -3.23 -6.78
CA LEU A 71 -0.91 -4.11 -6.19
C LEU A 71 -1.75 -4.84 -7.24
N ALA A 72 -1.99 -4.22 -8.40
CA ALA A 72 -2.70 -4.89 -9.49
C ALA A 72 -1.88 -6.09 -9.97
N ASP A 73 -2.57 -7.15 -10.39
CA ASP A 73 -1.88 -8.33 -10.93
C ASP A 73 -1.37 -8.10 -12.37
N ASP A 74 -0.65 -9.09 -12.90
CA ASP A 74 -0.03 -9.04 -14.23
C ASP A 74 -1.06 -8.90 -15.37
N ASP A 75 -2.30 -9.36 -15.15
CA ASP A 75 -3.40 -9.25 -16.11
C ASP A 75 -4.09 -7.87 -16.04
N GLY A 76 -3.71 -7.04 -15.06
CA GLY A 76 -4.22 -5.70 -14.82
C GLY A 76 -5.51 -5.68 -13.99
N ASP A 77 -5.89 -6.82 -13.41
CA ASP A 77 -7.03 -6.90 -12.52
C ASP A 77 -6.70 -6.27 -11.15
N LEU A 78 -7.73 -5.68 -10.54
CA LEU A 78 -7.59 -5.03 -9.25
C LEU A 78 -7.37 -6.07 -8.16
N HIS A 79 -6.39 -5.81 -7.29
CA HIS A 79 -6.24 -6.56 -6.05
C HIS A 79 -7.55 -6.55 -5.24
N PRO A 80 -7.90 -7.62 -4.50
CA PRO A 80 -9.09 -7.62 -3.64
C PRO A 80 -9.21 -6.38 -2.75
N LEU A 81 -8.13 -5.95 -2.09
CA LEU A 81 -8.10 -4.66 -1.37
C LEU A 81 -8.56 -3.45 -2.20
N GLN A 82 -8.09 -3.32 -3.44
CA GLN A 82 -8.49 -2.21 -4.31
C GLN A 82 -9.99 -2.31 -4.66
N SER A 83 -10.46 -3.52 -4.97
CA SER A 83 -11.87 -3.79 -5.29
C SER A 83 -12.78 -3.48 -4.10
N GLU A 84 -12.47 -4.00 -2.92
CA GLU A 84 -13.30 -3.82 -1.72
C GLU A 84 -13.33 -2.36 -1.25
N PHE A 85 -12.23 -1.61 -1.43
CA PHE A 85 -12.22 -0.18 -1.13
C PHE A 85 -13.19 0.62 -2.02
N LEU A 86 -13.35 0.21 -3.29
CA LEU A 86 -14.32 0.80 -4.20
C LEU A 86 -15.75 0.43 -3.80
N GLU A 87 -15.99 -0.85 -3.52
CA GLU A 87 -17.32 -1.39 -3.19
C GLU A 87 -17.88 -0.81 -1.88
N HIS A 88 -17.02 -0.64 -0.87
CA HIS A 88 -17.41 -0.12 0.44
C HIS A 88 -17.40 1.42 0.53
N GLY A 89 -17.02 2.13 -0.54
CA GLY A 89 -16.87 3.59 -0.50
C GLY A 89 -15.78 4.05 0.48
N ALA A 90 -14.74 3.22 0.65
CA ALA A 90 -13.60 3.47 1.53
C ALA A 90 -12.62 4.52 0.97
N ALA A 91 -12.87 5.00 -0.25
CA ALA A 91 -12.16 6.10 -0.91
C ALA A 91 -13.14 7.26 -1.23
N GLN A 92 -12.85 8.44 -0.68
CA GLN A 92 -13.57 9.68 -1.04
C GLN A 92 -12.67 10.59 -1.89
N CYS A 93 -11.84 11.44 -1.27
CA CYS A 93 -10.89 12.27 -2.02
C CYS A 93 -9.75 11.47 -2.65
N GLY A 94 -9.57 10.21 -2.22
CA GLY A 94 -8.54 9.29 -2.73
C GLY A 94 -7.11 9.56 -2.24
N TYR A 95 -6.84 10.68 -1.56
CA TYR A 95 -5.45 11.11 -1.32
C TYR A 95 -4.64 10.18 -0.42
N CYS A 96 -5.21 9.71 0.70
CA CYS A 96 -4.50 8.79 1.61
C CYS A 96 -4.56 7.33 1.15
N ILE A 97 -5.41 7.01 0.18
CA ILE A 97 -5.79 5.63 -0.15
C ILE A 97 -4.61 4.80 -0.64
N PRO A 98 -3.67 5.31 -1.47
CA PRO A 98 -2.46 4.57 -1.80
C PRO A 98 -1.69 4.05 -0.59
N GLY A 99 -1.47 4.92 0.41
CA GLY A 99 -0.73 4.56 1.60
C GLY A 99 -1.51 3.63 2.53
N VAL A 100 -2.82 3.82 2.63
CA VAL A 100 -3.73 2.93 3.37
C VAL A 100 -3.72 1.53 2.75
N LEU A 101 -3.86 1.40 1.42
CA LEU A 101 -3.86 0.12 0.72
C LEU A 101 -2.58 -0.68 0.96
N LEU A 102 -1.41 -0.03 0.93
CA LEU A 102 -0.14 -0.72 1.23
C LEU A 102 -0.03 -1.15 2.69
N ALA A 103 -0.60 -0.38 3.63
CA ALA A 103 -0.65 -0.78 5.03
C ALA A 103 -1.62 -1.94 5.28
N SER A 104 -2.76 -1.93 4.59
CA SER A 104 -3.69 -3.05 4.58
C SER A 104 -3.06 -4.29 3.95
N TYR A 105 -2.35 -4.14 2.84
CA TYR A 105 -1.63 -5.23 2.18
C TYR A 105 -0.61 -5.86 3.13
N ASP A 106 0.28 -5.07 3.74
CA ASP A 106 1.25 -5.57 4.71
C ASP A 106 0.61 -6.29 5.91
N LEU A 107 -0.54 -5.81 6.40
CA LEU A 107 -1.30 -6.51 7.44
C LEU A 107 -1.74 -7.90 6.94
N LEU A 108 -2.37 -7.96 5.77
CA LEU A 108 -2.95 -9.20 5.23
C LEU A 108 -1.89 -10.22 4.81
N GLN A 109 -0.68 -9.79 4.46
CA GLN A 109 0.45 -10.70 4.25
C GLN A 109 0.86 -11.47 5.52
N ARG A 110 0.51 -10.94 6.70
CA ARG A 110 0.93 -11.49 8.01
C ARG A 110 -0.23 -12.05 8.83
N ASN A 111 -1.47 -11.67 8.49
CA ASN A 111 -2.70 -12.08 9.17
C ASN A 111 -3.85 -12.08 8.15
N ASP A 112 -4.28 -13.27 7.75
CA ASP A 112 -5.32 -13.53 6.77
C ASP A 112 -6.76 -13.38 7.33
N GLU A 113 -6.93 -13.31 8.65
CA GLU A 113 -8.22 -13.10 9.31
C GLU A 113 -8.11 -12.02 10.41
N PRO A 114 -7.76 -10.76 10.10
CA PRO A 114 -7.54 -9.74 11.11
C PRO A 114 -8.84 -9.27 11.75
N THR A 115 -8.78 -9.10 13.07
CA THR A 115 -9.87 -8.47 13.82
C THR A 115 -9.98 -6.98 13.50
N GLU A 116 -11.15 -6.37 13.76
CA GLU A 116 -11.37 -4.93 13.58
C GLU A 116 -10.30 -4.07 14.27
N SER A 117 -9.90 -4.47 15.50
CA SER A 117 -8.87 -3.76 16.27
C SER A 117 -7.50 -3.85 15.61
N GLU A 118 -7.13 -5.01 15.05
CA GLU A 118 -5.85 -5.20 14.38
C GLU A 118 -5.79 -4.40 13.07
N VAL A 119 -6.91 -4.32 12.33
CA VAL A 119 -7.02 -3.44 11.17
C VAL A 119 -6.89 -1.97 11.59
N ALA A 120 -7.61 -1.55 12.63
CA ALA A 120 -7.51 -0.18 13.15
C ALA A 120 -6.08 0.19 13.59
N ASP A 121 -5.40 -0.73 14.26
CA ASP A 121 -4.01 -0.55 14.70
C ASP A 121 -3.05 -0.46 13.51
N ALA A 122 -3.20 -1.32 12.49
CA ALA A 122 -2.40 -1.24 11.26
C ALA A 122 -2.62 0.07 10.49
N LEU A 123 -3.85 0.60 10.52
CA LEU A 123 -4.20 1.86 9.87
C LEU A 123 -3.92 3.10 10.71
N SER A 124 -3.56 2.96 12.00
CA SER A 124 -3.35 4.08 12.93
C SER A 124 -2.30 5.10 12.45
N GLY A 125 -1.34 4.64 11.65
CA GLY A 125 -0.32 5.48 11.01
C GLY A 125 -0.75 6.14 9.70
N ASN A 126 -1.98 5.97 9.23
CA ASN A 126 -2.45 6.50 7.95
C ASN A 126 -3.58 7.50 8.18
N ILE A 127 -3.27 8.80 8.11
CA ILE A 127 -4.24 9.84 8.41
C ILE A 127 -5.22 10.00 7.25
N CYS A 128 -6.49 9.73 7.50
CA CYS A 128 -7.59 10.00 6.59
C CYS A 128 -8.43 11.19 7.09
N ARG A 129 -8.74 12.14 6.20
CA ARG A 129 -9.57 13.30 6.54
C ARG A 129 -11.03 13.18 6.09
N CYS A 130 -11.35 12.18 5.28
CA CYS A 130 -12.63 12.12 4.57
C CYS A 130 -13.56 11.01 5.08
N THR A 131 -13.04 9.80 5.30
CA THR A 131 -13.90 8.62 5.55
C THR A 131 -14.31 8.45 7.01
N GLY A 132 -13.44 8.83 7.96
CA GLY A 132 -13.64 8.47 9.36
C GLY A 132 -13.28 7.01 9.67
N TYR A 133 -12.51 6.35 8.79
CA TYR A 133 -11.90 5.01 8.95
C TYR A 133 -12.84 3.80 8.91
N VAL A 134 -14.10 3.91 9.34
CA VAL A 134 -15.02 2.76 9.43
C VAL A 134 -15.10 1.97 8.11
N GLN A 135 -15.36 2.63 6.98
CA GLN A 135 -15.47 1.96 5.68
C GLN A 135 -14.13 1.36 5.21
N GLN A 136 -12.99 1.93 5.64
CA GLN A 136 -11.68 1.37 5.32
C GLN A 136 -11.45 0.07 6.09
N ILE A 137 -11.85 0.04 7.36
CA ILE A 137 -11.75 -1.16 8.18
C ILE A 137 -12.65 -2.27 7.62
N GLU A 138 -13.91 -1.96 7.30
CA GLU A 138 -14.85 -2.89 6.67
C GLU A 138 -14.30 -3.44 5.34
N ALA A 139 -13.75 -2.57 4.49
CA ALA A 139 -13.16 -2.99 3.21
C ALA A 139 -11.94 -3.91 3.37
N VAL A 140 -11.10 -3.70 4.38
CA VAL A 140 -9.94 -4.58 4.64
C VAL A 140 -10.41 -5.96 5.10
N GLN A 141 -11.41 -6.03 5.97
CA GLN A 141 -11.96 -7.31 6.42
C GLN A 141 -12.63 -8.07 5.27
N ALA A 142 -13.43 -7.38 4.44
CA ALA A 142 -14.01 -7.99 3.25
C ALA A 142 -12.94 -8.50 2.27
N ALA A 143 -11.82 -7.78 2.14
CA ALA A 143 -10.72 -8.20 1.29
C ALA A 143 -10.03 -9.46 1.85
N ALA A 144 -9.89 -9.57 3.17
CA ALA A 144 -9.36 -10.75 3.85
C ALA A 144 -10.25 -11.99 3.60
N ASP A 145 -11.57 -11.84 3.73
CA ASP A 145 -12.56 -12.89 3.43
C ASP A 145 -12.47 -13.33 1.95
N ARG A 146 -12.29 -12.38 1.03
CA ARG A 146 -12.18 -12.67 -0.41
C ARG A 146 -10.89 -13.40 -0.78
N LEU A 147 -9.77 -13.03 -0.15
CA LEU A 147 -8.48 -13.67 -0.35
C LEU A 147 -8.50 -15.11 0.16
N SER A 148 -8.99 -15.33 1.39
CA SER A 148 -9.11 -16.69 1.97
C SER A 148 -10.08 -17.59 1.20
N GLY A 149 -11.15 -17.03 0.61
CA GLY A 149 -12.07 -17.76 -0.26
C GLY A 149 -11.51 -18.12 -1.65
N SER A 150 -10.53 -17.37 -2.14
CA SER A 150 -9.90 -17.61 -3.45
C SER A 150 -8.93 -18.80 -3.41
N ASP A 151 -8.20 -18.98 -2.30
CA ASP A 151 -7.26 -20.09 -2.14
C ASP A 151 -7.96 -21.46 -2.17
N ALA A 152 -9.16 -21.56 -1.57
CA ALA A 152 -9.98 -22.77 -1.59
C ALA A 152 -10.45 -23.22 -2.98
N SER A 153 -10.35 -22.34 -4.00
CA SER A 153 -10.78 -22.63 -5.38
C SER A 153 -9.66 -23.22 -6.25
N SER A 154 -8.40 -23.16 -5.79
CA SER A 154 -7.22 -23.58 -6.56
C SER A 154 -6.72 -24.99 -6.23
N GLU A 155 -7.12 -25.58 -5.09
CA GLU A 155 -6.69 -26.92 -4.65
C GLU A 155 -7.60 -28.08 -5.13
N GLY A 156 -8.47 -27.83 -6.11
CA GLY A 156 -9.58 -28.74 -6.49
C GLY A 156 -9.47 -29.49 -7.82
N THR A 157 -8.28 -29.80 -8.35
CA THR A 157 -8.17 -30.68 -9.54
C THR A 157 -6.93 -31.57 -9.50
N GLU A 158 -7.09 -32.78 -8.94
CA GLU A 158 -6.38 -33.99 -9.35
C GLU A 158 -7.38 -35.16 -9.46
#